data_AF-A0A0Q8JP09-F1
#
_entry.id   AF-A0A0Q8JP09-F1
#
_cell.length_a   1.000
_cell.length_b   1.000
_cell.length_c   1.000
_cell.angle_alpha   90.00
_cell.angle_beta   90.00
_cell.angle_gamma   90.00
#
_symmetry.space_group_name_H-M   'P 1'
#
loop_
_entity.id
_entity.type
_entity.pdbx_description
1 polymer ?
#
loop_
_entity_poly.entity_id
_entity_poly.type
_entity_poly.pdbx_seq_one_letter_code
_entity_poly.pdbx_strand_id
1 'polypeptide(L)'
;MVRWGGGIERLTFEGGRSCFTMRAARLSPGGRPDWGRDSNGERFVACRAGFYDARRFAPFREVSFVGRIDGHAQLDGERVARIEARVVYLFSDCLDTAIDPQCAYGPVEPAAAPSEP
;
A
#
# COMPACT_ATOMS: atom_id res chain seq x y z
N MET A 1 1.46 -5.66 16.39
CA MET A 1 1.05 -4.73 15.31
C MET A 1 2.28 -4.48 14.46
N VAL A 2 2.15 -4.52 13.14
CA VAL A 2 3.27 -4.37 12.20
C VAL A 2 3.11 -3.09 11.41
N ARG A 3 4.23 -2.53 10.94
CA ARG A 3 4.25 -1.47 9.94
C ARG A 3 5.20 -1.85 8.81
N TRP A 4 4.64 -2.17 7.64
CA TRP A 4 5.39 -2.55 6.45
C TRP A 4 5.04 -1.61 5.30
N GLY A 5 5.93 -1.42 4.36
CA GLY A 5 5.68 -0.55 3.22
C GLY A 5 6.69 -0.74 2.12
N GLY A 6 6.54 0.05 1.07
CA GLY A 6 7.36 -0.02 -0.13
C GLY A 6 6.57 0.50 -1.33
N GLY A 7 6.85 -0.07 -2.49
CA GLY A 7 6.27 0.35 -3.76
C GLY A 7 5.13 -0.56 -4.18
N ILE A 8 4.04 0.02 -4.69
CA ILE A 8 2.91 -0.75 -5.23
C ILE A 8 3.34 -1.45 -6.52
N GLU A 9 3.13 -2.76 -6.62
CA GLU A 9 3.22 -3.48 -7.90
C GLU A 9 1.84 -3.59 -8.55
N ARG A 10 0.79 -3.84 -7.75
CA ARG A 10 -0.59 -3.97 -8.23
C ARG A 10 -1.58 -3.63 -7.12
N LEU A 11 -2.74 -3.08 -7.51
CA LEU A 11 -3.91 -2.92 -6.64
C LEU A 11 -5.11 -3.59 -7.28
N THR A 12 -5.81 -4.43 -6.53
CA THR A 12 -7.09 -5.05 -6.94
C THR A 12 -8.18 -4.74 -5.92
N PHE A 13 -9.43 -4.74 -6.38
CA PHE A 13 -10.61 -4.63 -5.51
C PHE A 13 -11.54 -5.79 -5.80
N GLU A 14 -11.72 -6.67 -4.80
CA GLU A 14 -12.56 -7.87 -4.91
C GLU A 14 -13.23 -8.13 -3.57
N GLY A 15 -14.49 -8.57 -3.54
CA GLY A 15 -15.18 -8.92 -2.29
C GLY A 15 -15.26 -7.79 -1.26
N GLY A 16 -15.37 -6.53 -1.71
CA GLY A 16 -15.49 -5.37 -0.82
C GLY A 16 -14.19 -4.92 -0.14
N ARG A 17 -13.04 -5.45 -0.57
CA ARG A 17 -11.71 -5.11 -0.03
C ARG A 17 -10.74 -4.77 -1.15
N SER A 18 -9.88 -3.80 -0.90
CA SER A 18 -8.73 -3.50 -1.75
C SER A 18 -7.49 -4.22 -1.24
N CYS A 19 -6.82 -4.94 -2.12
CA CYS A 19 -5.58 -5.65 -1.84
C CYS A 19 -4.43 -5.11 -2.69
N PHE A 20 -3.37 -4.70 -2.01
CA PHE A 20 -2.16 -4.13 -2.56
C PHE A 20 -1.09 -5.23 -2.62
N THR A 21 -0.63 -5.57 -3.81
CA THR A 21 0.62 -6.31 -3.99
C THR A 21 1.76 -5.32 -3.92
N MET A 22 2.67 -5.54 -2.98
CA MET A 22 3.73 -4.61 -2.63
C MET A 22 5.09 -5.26 -2.80
N ARG A 23 6.05 -4.44 -3.22
CA ARG A 23 7.48 -4.74 -3.09
C ARG A 23 8.01 -4.03 -1.84
N ALA A 24 8.48 -4.80 -0.87
CA ALA A 24 8.93 -4.30 0.42
C ALA A 24 10.20 -3.44 0.30
N ALA A 25 10.21 -2.36 1.07
CA ALA A 25 11.37 -1.52 1.32
C ALA A 25 11.61 -1.43 2.83
N ARG A 26 12.80 -0.97 3.22
CA ARG A 26 13.02 -0.54 4.60
C ARG A 26 12.11 0.65 4.86
N LEU A 27 11.74 0.85 6.12
CA LEU A 27 11.00 2.04 6.54
C LEU A 27 11.92 2.96 7.34
N SER A 28 11.88 4.26 7.02
CA SER A 28 12.49 5.30 7.85
C SER A 28 11.79 5.41 9.22
N PRO A 29 12.30 6.19 10.19
CA PRO A 29 11.60 6.42 11.46
C PRO A 29 10.19 7.02 11.29
N GLY A 30 9.97 7.85 10.25
CA GLY A 30 8.64 8.34 9.85
C GLY A 30 7.81 7.31 9.08
N GLY A 31 8.43 6.18 8.73
CA GLY A 31 7.94 5.06 7.93
C GLY A 31 7.47 5.38 6.53
N ARG A 32 8.13 6.36 5.93
CA ARG A 32 8.29 6.42 4.48
C ARG A 32 9.20 5.27 4.03
N PRO A 33 8.90 4.60 2.91
CA PRO A 33 9.84 3.68 2.28
C PRO A 33 11.24 4.29 2.06
N ASP A 34 12.26 3.48 2.28
CA ASP A 34 13.67 3.77 2.05
C ASP A 34 14.27 2.59 1.26
N TRP A 35 14.66 2.89 0.03
CA TRP A 35 15.18 1.94 -0.96
C TRP A 35 16.71 1.79 -0.91
N GLY A 36 17.32 2.08 0.24
CA GLY A 36 18.74 1.81 0.48
C GLY A 36 19.15 0.35 0.26
N ARG A 37 20.47 0.09 0.34
CA ARG A 37 21.10 -1.21 0.03
C ARG A 37 20.54 -2.42 0.78
N ASP A 38 19.94 -2.19 1.96
CA ASP A 38 19.40 -3.26 2.80
C ASP A 38 17.91 -3.55 2.56
N SER A 39 17.31 -2.93 1.54
CA SER A 39 15.95 -3.28 1.13
C SER A 39 15.96 -4.66 0.46
N ASN A 40 15.23 -5.62 1.05
CA ASN A 40 15.21 -7.00 0.56
C ASN A 40 14.31 -7.19 -0.67
N GLY A 41 13.43 -6.23 -0.98
CA GLY A 41 12.56 -6.26 -2.16
C GLY A 41 11.56 -7.42 -2.15
N GLU A 42 11.31 -8.04 -0.99
CA GLU A 42 10.38 -9.17 -0.85
C GLU A 42 8.95 -8.72 -1.14
N ARG A 43 8.11 -9.62 -1.65
CA ARG A 43 6.71 -9.32 -1.90
C ARG A 43 5.85 -9.58 -0.68
N PHE A 44 4.83 -8.75 -0.51
CA PHE A 44 3.76 -9.00 0.45
C PHE A 44 2.44 -8.45 -0.07
N VAL A 45 1.34 -8.91 0.52
CA VAL A 45 0.01 -8.38 0.24
C VAL A 45 -0.50 -7.62 1.46
N ALA A 46 -0.98 -6.40 1.28
CA ALA A 46 -1.74 -5.69 2.30
C ALA A 46 -3.18 -5.52 1.83
N CYS A 47 -4.15 -5.91 2.64
CA CYS A 47 -5.56 -5.75 2.30
C CYS A 47 -6.27 -4.88 3.33
N ARG A 48 -7.19 -4.05 2.86
CA ARG A 48 -8.08 -3.25 3.72
C ARG A 48 -9.49 -3.26 3.14
N ALA A 49 -10.49 -3.33 4.01
CA ALA A 49 -11.89 -3.19 3.59
C ALA A 49 -12.15 -1.81 2.97
N GLY A 50 -13.03 -1.76 1.98
CA GLY A 50 -13.37 -0.56 1.21
C GLY A 50 -12.50 -0.37 -0.03
N PHE A 51 -12.81 0.68 -0.79
CA PHE A 51 -12.27 0.91 -2.12
C PHE A 51 -11.15 1.94 -2.12
N TYR A 52 -10.06 1.61 -2.81
CA TYR A 52 -8.97 2.51 -3.15
C TYR A 52 -8.87 2.65 -4.66
N ASP A 53 -8.79 3.90 -5.13
CA ASP A 53 -8.66 4.21 -6.55
C ASP A 53 -7.25 3.83 -7.07
N ALA A 54 -7.20 2.91 -8.03
CA ALA A 54 -5.97 2.46 -8.67
C ALA A 54 -5.20 3.55 -9.42
N ARG A 55 -5.85 4.67 -9.80
CA ARG A 55 -5.15 5.82 -10.38
C ARG A 55 -4.35 6.58 -9.33
N ARG A 56 -4.89 6.71 -8.12
CA ARG A 56 -4.21 7.35 -6.99
C ARG A 56 -3.12 6.44 -6.40
N PHE A 57 -3.38 5.14 -6.40
CA PHE A 57 -2.50 4.07 -5.92
C PHE A 57 -1.88 3.31 -7.10
N ALA A 58 -1.38 4.06 -8.07
CA ALA A 58 -0.72 3.51 -9.25
C ALA A 58 0.57 2.75 -8.89
N PRO A 59 1.06 1.88 -9.78
CA PRO A 59 2.35 1.21 -9.58
C PRO A 59 3.49 2.20 -9.27
N PHE A 60 4.45 1.75 -8.47
CA PHE A 60 5.61 2.48 -7.96
C PHE A 60 5.32 3.58 -6.93
N ARG A 61 4.06 3.90 -6.62
CA ARG A 61 3.74 4.80 -5.51
C ARG A 61 4.21 4.22 -4.18
N GLU A 62 4.80 5.08 -3.36
CA GLU A 62 5.28 4.72 -2.03
C GLU A 62 4.14 4.70 -1.02
N VAL A 63 3.96 3.56 -0.35
CA VAL A 63 2.90 3.37 0.64
C VAL A 63 3.45 2.60 1.84
N SER A 64 2.98 2.95 3.04
CA SER A 64 3.14 2.09 4.21
C SER A 64 1.82 1.78 4.89
N PHE A 65 1.75 0.59 5.47
CA PHE A 65 0.56 0.01 6.07
C PHE A 65 0.83 -0.24 7.53
N VAL A 66 -0.11 0.13 8.38
CA VAL A 66 -0.09 -0.24 9.80
C VAL A 66 -1.22 -1.24 10.03
N GLY A 67 -0.90 -2.40 10.59
CA GLY A 67 -1.88 -3.48 10.72
C GLY A 67 -1.39 -4.71 11.46
N ARG A 68 -1.92 -5.87 11.08
CA ARG A 68 -1.51 -7.18 11.62
C ARG A 68 -1.34 -8.18 10.48
N ILE A 69 -0.36 -9.06 10.59
CA ILE A 69 -0.26 -10.21 9.70
C ILE A 69 -1.41 -11.15 10.05
N ASP A 70 -2.22 -11.54 9.06
CA ASP A 70 -3.42 -12.35 9.25
C ASP A 70 -3.40 -13.65 8.44
N GLY A 71 -2.33 -13.90 7.71
CA GLY A 71 -2.15 -15.11 6.92
C GLY A 71 -1.17 -14.90 5.78
N HIS A 72 -1.42 -15.60 4.69
CA HIS A 72 -0.60 -15.57 3.49
C HIS A 72 -1.49 -15.42 2.24
N ALA A 73 -0.90 -14.90 1.17
CA ALA A 73 -1.48 -14.85 -0.16
C ALA A 73 -0.59 -15.63 -1.14
N GLN A 74 -1.19 -16.13 -2.23
CA GLN A 74 -0.45 -16.72 -3.33
C GLN A 74 -0.29 -15.67 -4.42
N LEU A 75 0.95 -15.36 -4.79
CA LEU A 75 1.30 -14.47 -5.90
C LEU A 75 2.21 -15.25 -6.84
N ASP A 76 1.76 -15.50 -8.07
CA ASP A 76 2.55 -16.18 -9.12
C ASP A 76 3.22 -17.49 -8.67
N GLY A 77 2.52 -18.25 -7.80
CA GLY A 77 3.02 -19.51 -7.23
C GLY A 77 3.84 -19.37 -5.94
N GLU A 78 4.22 -18.15 -5.55
CA GLU A 78 4.93 -17.84 -4.32
C GLU A 78 3.96 -17.54 -3.17
N ARG A 79 4.27 -18.06 -1.97
CA ARG A 79 3.52 -17.76 -0.76
C ARG A 79 4.12 -16.54 -0.07
N VAL A 80 3.37 -15.46 0.00
CA VAL A 80 3.79 -14.21 0.63
C VAL A 80 2.94 -13.91 1.86
N ALA A 81 3.50 -13.13 2.80
CA ALA A 81 2.73 -12.69 3.97
C ALA A 81 1.57 -11.77 3.56
N ARG A 82 0.44 -11.91 4.26
CA ARG A 82 -0.72 -11.01 4.13
C ARG A 82 -0.92 -10.19 5.39
N ILE A 83 -1.04 -8.89 5.21
CA ILE A 83 -1.37 -7.92 6.26
C ILE A 83 -2.83 -7.50 6.12
N GLU A 84 -3.57 -7.61 7.21
CA GLU A 84 -4.84 -6.90 7.39
C GLU A 84 -4.52 -5.48 7.85
N ALA A 85 -4.56 -4.54 6.90
CA ALA A 85 -4.21 -3.15 7.11
C ALA A 85 -5.33 -2.38 7.80
N ARG A 86 -4.95 -1.61 8.81
CA ARG A 86 -5.84 -0.71 9.56
C ARG A 86 -5.68 0.73 9.14
N VAL A 87 -4.46 1.14 8.80
CA VAL A 87 -4.14 2.48 8.31
C VAL A 87 -3.25 2.34 7.09
N VAL A 88 -3.54 3.12 6.05
CA VAL A 88 -2.76 3.19 4.81
C VAL A 88 -2.18 4.58 4.72
N TYR A 89 -0.86 4.71 4.64
CA TYR A 89 -0.15 5.98 4.45
C TYR A 89 0.33 6.06 3.01
N LEU A 90 -0.19 7.02 2.25
CA LEU A 90 0.33 7.34 0.93
C LEU A 90 1.44 8.39 1.09
N PHE A 91 2.58 8.12 0.50
CA PHE A 91 3.68 9.07 0.41
C PHE A 91 3.64 9.71 -0.99
N SER A 92 3.92 11.01 -1.03
CA SER A 92 4.04 11.75 -2.27
C SER A 92 5.49 12.15 -2.50
N ASP A 93 5.91 12.09 -3.76
CA ASP A 93 7.18 12.61 -4.23
C ASP A 93 7.06 14.02 -4.81
N CYS A 94 5.89 14.64 -4.67
CA CYS A 94 5.68 16.01 -5.11
C CYS A 94 6.53 16.99 -4.30
N LEU A 95 6.89 18.10 -4.95
CA LEU A 95 7.42 19.28 -4.29
C LEU A 95 6.37 19.84 -3.31
N ASP A 96 6.82 20.36 -2.16
CA ASP A 96 5.95 20.88 -1.09
C ASP A 96 4.97 21.98 -1.56
N THR A 97 5.23 22.62 -2.69
CA THR A 97 4.39 23.69 -3.27
C THR A 97 3.27 23.19 -4.18
N ALA A 98 3.18 21.88 -4.44
CA ALA A 98 2.18 21.34 -5.36
C ALA A 98 0.81 21.20 -4.68
N ILE A 99 -0.22 21.86 -5.23
CA ILE A 99 -1.63 21.78 -4.78
C ILE A 99 -2.38 20.65 -5.52
N ASP A 100 -1.67 19.75 -6.18
CA ASP A 100 -2.30 18.65 -6.94
C ASP A 100 -2.83 17.59 -5.95
N PRO A 101 -4.08 17.11 -6.08
CA PRO A 101 -4.62 16.00 -5.28
C PRO A 101 -3.78 14.71 -5.35
N GLN A 102 -3.00 14.53 -6.40
CA GLN A 102 -2.02 13.44 -6.56
C GLN A 102 -0.84 13.57 -5.57
N CYS A 103 -0.63 14.75 -5.01
CA CYS A 103 0.41 15.07 -4.04
C CYS A 103 0.03 14.77 -2.58
N ALA A 104 -1.06 14.02 -2.37
CA ALA A 104 -1.48 13.65 -1.04
C ALA A 104 -0.39 12.87 -0.28
N TYR A 105 -0.03 13.40 0.89
CA TYR A 105 0.81 12.75 1.89
C TYR A 105 -0.02 12.50 3.16
N GLY A 106 0.11 11.32 3.74
CA GLY A 106 -0.50 10.98 5.04
C GLY A 106 -1.50 9.82 4.98
N PRO A 107 -2.31 9.65 6.04
CA PRO A 107 -3.26 8.55 6.11
C PRO A 107 -4.38 8.73 5.08
N VAL A 108 -4.70 7.66 4.36
CA VAL A 108 -5.76 7.62 3.37
C VAL A 108 -6.81 6.61 3.82
N GLU A 109 -8.04 7.10 3.95
CA GLU A 109 -9.21 6.27 4.22
C GLU A 109 -9.78 5.70 2.92
N PRO A 110 -10.30 4.46 2.95
CA PRO A 110 -10.99 3.89 1.80
C PRO A 110 -12.27 4.66 1.53
N ALA A 111 -12.60 4.82 0.26
CA ALA A 111 -13.93 5.28 -0.14
C ALA A 111 -14.95 4.13 -0.02
N ALA A 112 -16.23 4.49 -0.05
CA ALA A 112 -17.28 3.52 -0.34
C ALA A 112 -16.98 2.84 -1.68
N ALA A 113 -17.33 1.56 -1.81
CA ALA A 113 -17.21 0.87 -3.08
C ALA A 113 -18.01 1.62 -4.15
N PRO A 114 -17.47 1.80 -5.37
CA PRO A 114 -18.27 2.34 -6.46
C PRO A 114 -19.48 1.43 -6.64
N SER A 115 -20.68 2.00 -6.65
CA SER A 115 -21.88 1.28 -7.06
C SER A 115 -21.70 0.88 -8.53
N GLU A 116 -21.76 -0.41 -8.83
CA GLU A 116 -21.85 -0.89 -10.22
C GLU A 116 -23.00 -0.16 -10.93
N PRO A 117 -22.77 0.39 -12.15
CA PRO A 117 -23.79 1.11 -12.91
C PRO A 117 -24.90 0.21 -13.45
#